data_AF-A0A9P0IC40-F1
#
_entry.id   AF-A0A9P0IC40-F1
#
_cell.length_a   1.000
_cell.length_b   1.000
_cell.length_c   1.000
_cell.angle_alpha   90.00
_cell.angle_beta   90.00
_cell.angle_gamma   90.00
#
_symmetry.space_group_name_H-M   'P 1'
#
loop_
_entity.id
_entity.type
_entity.pdbx_description
1 polymer ?
#
loop_
_entity_poly.entity_id
_entity_poly.type
_entity_poly.pdbx_seq_one_letter_code
_entity_poly.pdbx_strand_id
1 'polypeptide(L)' 'MSKAHPPELKKFMDKKLSIKLNAGRAVTGVLRGFDPFMNLVLDESVEECKDGQRNNIGMVVIRGNSIVMLESLDRI' A
#
# COMPACT_ATOMS: atom_id res chain seq x y z
N MET A 1 -12.41 -9.22 -24.54
CA MET A 1 -12.13 -8.94 -23.12
C MET A 1 -10.63 -8.97 -22.93
N SER A 2 -9.95 -7.83 -22.77
CA SER A 2 -8.53 -7.84 -22.41
C SER A 2 -8.39 -8.59 -21.08
N LYS A 3 -7.53 -9.61 -21.02
CA LYS A 3 -7.18 -10.22 -19.74
C LYS A 3 -6.55 -9.11 -18.90
N ALA A 4 -7.16 -8.79 -17.75
CA ALA A 4 -6.56 -7.88 -16.80
C ALA A 4 -5.15 -8.41 -16.50
N HIS A 5 -4.14 -7.60 -16.80
CA HIS A 5 -2.77 -8.00 -16.53
C HIS A 5 -2.60 -7.99 -15.01
N PRO A 6 -2.06 -9.06 -14.41
CA PRO A 6 -1.81 -9.10 -12.98
C PRO A 6 -0.93 -7.90 -12.59
N PRO A 7 -1.19 -7.26 -11.44
CA PRO A 7 -0.33 -6.18 -10.96
C PRO A 7 1.11 -6.68 -10.83
N GLU A 8 2.08 -5.96 -11.41
CA GLU A 8 3.51 -6.24 -11.25
C GLU A 8 4.04 -5.74 -9.89
N LEU A 9 3.37 -6.17 -8.81
CA LEU A 9 3.73 -5.80 -7.44
C LEU A 9 4.81 -6.71 -6.84
N LYS A 10 5.16 -7.80 -7.52
CA LYS A 10 6.15 -8.78 -7.03
C LYS A 10 7.52 -8.14 -6.74
N LYS A 11 7.94 -7.13 -7.52
CA LYS A 11 9.21 -6.40 -7.32
C LYS A 11 9.22 -5.50 -6.09
N PHE A 12 8.05 -5.22 -5.52
CA PHE A 12 7.87 -4.40 -4.32
C PHE A 12 7.69 -5.23 -3.06
N MET A 13 7.71 -6.56 -3.15
CA MET A 13 7.62 -7.44 -1.98
C MET A 13 8.76 -7.18 -1.01
N ASP A 14 8.43 -7.17 0.28
CA ASP A 14 9.35 -6.86 1.39
C ASP A 14 10.02 -5.48 1.29
N LYS A 15 9.45 -4.58 0.47
CA LYS A 15 9.86 -3.18 0.37
C LYS A 15 8.91 -2.28 1.13
N LYS A 16 9.46 -1.17 1.64
CA LYS A 16 8.69 -0.11 2.26
C LYS A 16 8.01 0.73 1.18
N LEU A 17 6.69 0.82 1.26
CA LEU A 17 5.85 1.55 0.34
C LEU A 17 5.13 2.69 1.04
N SER A 18 4.98 3.80 0.33
CA SER A 18 4.04 4.87 0.66
C SER A 18 2.80 4.71 -0.22
N ILE A 19 1.63 4.62 0.42
CA ILE A 19 0.36 4.37 -0.24
C ILE A 19 -0.59 5.53 0.03
N LYS A 20 -0.98 6.23 -1.04
CA LYS A 20 -2.03 7.25 -0.97
C LYS A 20 -3.38 6.59 -1.17
N LEU A 21 -4.29 6.86 -0.25
CA LEU A 21 -5.64 6.33 -0.23
C LEU A 21 -6.65 7.43 -0.53
N ASN A 22 -7.88 7.01 -0.83
CA ASN A 22 -9.02 7.91 -0.96
C ASN A 22 -9.19 8.82 0.29
N ALA A 23 -9.80 9.98 0.05
CA ALA A 23 -10.03 11.04 1.04
C ALA A 23 -8.77 11.71 1.59
N GLY A 24 -7.64 11.60 0.88
CA GLY A 24 -6.37 12.24 1.24
C GLY A 24 -5.69 11.61 2.45
N ARG A 25 -5.91 10.31 2.67
CA ARG A 25 -5.21 9.53 3.69
C ARG A 25 -3.94 8.93 3.10
N ALA A 26 -2.93 8.74 3.92
CA ALA A 26 -1.71 8.06 3.50
C ALA A 26 -1.31 7.02 4.56
N VAL A 27 -0.81 5.88 4.08
CA VAL A 27 -0.26 4.81 4.92
C VAL A 27 1.09 4.43 4.35
N THR A 28 2.09 4.32 5.22
CA THR A 28 3.40 3.75 4.86
C THR A 28 3.55 2.39 5.53
N GLY A 29 4.08 1.39 4.85
CA GLY A 29 4.30 0.06 5.43
C GLY A 29 5.10 -0.85 4.51
N VAL A 30 5.47 -2.03 4.99
CA VAL A 30 6.21 -3.04 4.23
C VAL A 30 5.23 -3.97 3.51
N LEU A 31 5.37 -4.13 2.20
CA LEU A 31 4.48 -5.02 1.43
C LEU A 31 4.76 -6.48 1.75
N ARG A 32 3.78 -7.19 2.31
CA ARG A 32 3.86 -8.62 2.60
C ARG A 32 3.05 -9.49 1.65
N GLY A 33 2.11 -8.91 0.92
CA GLY A 33 1.28 -9.66 -0.01
C GLY A 33 0.35 -8.77 -0.80
N PHE A 34 -0.09 -9.30 -1.94
CA PHE A 34 -1.08 -8.68 -2.79
C PHE A 34 -1.93 -9.75 -3.49
N ASP A 35 -3.08 -9.35 -4.00
CA ASP A 35 -3.94 -10.19 -4.82
C ASP A 35 -4.20 -9.57 -6.21
N PRO A 36 -4.87 -10.31 -7.14
CA PRO A 36 -5.18 -9.78 -8.47
C PRO A 36 -6.07 -8.53 -8.49
N PHE A 37 -6.76 -8.21 -7.41
CA PHE A 37 -7.61 -7.02 -7.26
C PHE A 37 -6.86 -5.83 -6.63
N MET A 38 -5.53 -5.96 -6.44
CA MET A 38 -4.68 -4.99 -5.75
C MET A 38 -5.05 -4.77 -4.29
N ASN A 39 -5.71 -5.73 -3.62
CA ASN A 39 -5.75 -5.67 -2.17
C ASN A 39 -4.33 -5.96 -1.65
N LEU A 40 -3.88 -5.18 -0.67
CA LEU A 40 -2.51 -5.25 -0.17
C LEU A 40 -2.49 -5.62 1.30
N VAL A 41 -1.51 -6.43 1.69
CA VAL A 41 -1.15 -6.67 3.08
C VAL A 41 0.10 -5.88 3.36
N LEU A 42 0.00 -4.90 4.27
CA LEU A 42 1.13 -4.14 4.76
C LEU A 42 1.44 -4.52 6.20
N ASP A 43 2.71 -4.56 6.53
CA ASP A 43 3.25 -4.78 7.86
C ASP A 43 4.02 -3.55 8.33
N GLU A 44 4.22 -3.42 9.65
CA GLU A 44 4.85 -2.24 10.28
C GLU A 44 4.22 -0.91 9.80
N SER A 45 2.90 -0.90 9.61
CA SER A 45 2.21 0.21 8.96
C SER A 45 2.06 1.41 9.88
N VAL A 46 2.21 2.59 9.29
CA VAL A 46 2.04 3.89 9.92
C VAL A 46 1.04 4.70 9.11
N GLU A 47 -0.06 5.10 9.74
CA GLU A 47 -1.01 6.06 9.17
C GLU A 47 -0.48 7.48 9.36
N GLU A 48 -0.52 8.28 8.30
CA GLU A 48 -0.27 9.72 8.35
C GLU A 48 -1.63 10.46 8.33
N CYS A 49 -1.97 11.04 9.49
CA CYS A 49 -3.20 11.79 9.68
C CYS A 49 -3.08 13.21 9.12
N LYS A 50 -4.21 13.84 8.82
CA LYS A 50 -4.25 15.20 8.22
C LYS A 50 -3.71 16.29 9.15
N ASP A 51 -3.69 16.03 10.44
CA ASP A 51 -3.13 16.89 11.48
C ASP A 51 -1.61 16.69 11.67
N GLY A 52 -0.98 15.83 10.85
CA GLY A 52 0.44 15.51 10.91
C GLY A 52 0.80 14.43 11.94
N GLN A 53 -0.19 13.87 12.66
CA GLN A 53 0.08 12.75 13.56
C GLN A 53 0.42 11.49 12.78
N ARG A 54 1.29 10.66 13.37
CA ARG A 54 1.71 9.38 12.83
C ARG A 54 1.34 8.27 13.80
N ASN A 55 0.43 7.41 13.38
CA ASN A 55 -0.10 6.33 14.20
C ASN A 55 0.43 4.99 13.71
N ASN A 56 1.10 4.24 14.57
CA ASN A 56 1.50 2.87 14.27
C ASN A 56 0.27 1.96 14.35
N ILE A 57 -0.11 1.37 13.23
CA ILE A 57 -1.29 0.52 13.08
C ILE A 57 -0.93 -0.97 12.84
N GLY A 58 0.37 -1.29 12.76
CA GLY A 58 0.85 -2.67 12.69
C GLY A 58 0.55 -3.33 11.34
N MET A 59 0.03 -4.56 11.38
CA MET A 59 -0.35 -5.29 10.17
C MET A 59 -1.76 -4.92 9.72
N VAL A 60 -1.91 -4.47 8.47
CA VAL A 60 -3.18 -4.01 7.92
C VAL A 60 -3.43 -4.57 6.52
N VAL A 61 -4.71 -4.67 6.18
CA VAL A 61 -5.17 -5.01 4.83
C VAL A 61 -5.80 -3.77 4.19
N ILE A 62 -5.28 -3.37 3.03
CA ILE A 62 -5.79 -2.24 2.25
C ILE A 62 -6.58 -2.77 1.08
N ARG A 63 -7.82 -2.28 0.92
CA ARG A 63 -8.66 -2.60 -0.23
C ARG A 63 -8.14 -1.91 -1.50
N GLY A 64 -7.95 -2.66 -2.58
CA GLY A 64 -7.36 -2.15 -3.83
C GLY A 64 -8.12 -0.95 -4.43
N ASN A 65 -9.45 -0.94 -4.36
CA ASN A 65 -10.27 0.17 -4.85
C ASN A 65 -10.09 1.49 -4.05
N SER A 66 -9.44 1.44 -2.88
CA SER A 66 -9.14 2.62 -2.09
C SER A 66 -7.76 3.22 -2.41
N ILE A 67 -6.94 2.53 -3.20
CA ILE A 67 -5.58 2.94 -3.53
C ILE A 67 -5.64 3.94 -4.69
N VAL A 68 -5.07 5.12 -4.46
CA VAL A 68 -4.91 6.17 -5.47
C VAL A 68 -3.53 6.08 -6.11
N MET A 69 -2.50 5.84 -5.29
CA MET A 69 -1.11 5.81 -5.73
C MET A 69 -0.27 4.95 -4.78
N LEU A 70 0.74 4.29 -5.34
CA LEU A 70 1.75 3.50 -4.63
C LEU A 70 3.13 3.99 -5.06
N GLU A 71 3.98 4.26 -4.08
CA GLU A 71 5.35 4.71 -4.27
C GLU A 71 6.30 3.84 -3.43
N SER A 72 7.43 3.41 -4.01
CA SER A 72 8.47 2.71 -3.25
C SER A 72 9.38 3.71 -2.59
N LEU A 73 9.60 3.56 -1.28
CA LEU A 73 10.59 4.32 -0.54
C LEU A 73 11.98 3.64 -0.62
N ASP A 74 12.00 2.36 -0.98
CA ASP A 74 13.21 1.60 -1.20
C ASP A 74 13.59 1.57 -2.68
N ARG A 75 14.88 1.32 -2.96
CA ARG A 75 15.36 1.06 -4.32
C ARG A 75 14.82 -0.28 -4.82
N ILE A 76 14.23 -0.25 -6.02
CA ILE A 76 13.70 -1.40 -6.78
C ILE A 76 14.74 -1.88 -7.76
#